data_AF-A0A0W7TK01-F1
#
_entry.id   AF-A0A0W7TK01-F1
#
_cell.length_a   1.000
_cell.length_b   1.000
_cell.length_c   1.000
_cell.angle_alpha   90.00
_cell.angle_beta   90.00
_cell.angle_gamma   90.00
#
_symmetry.space_group_name_H-M   'P 1'
#
loop_
_entity.id
_entity.type
_entity.pdbx_description
1 polymer ?
#
loop_
_entity_poly.entity_id
_entity_poly.type
_entity_poly.pdbx_seq_one_letter_code
_entity_poly.pdbx_strand_id
1 'polypeptide(L)'
;MGAFESYASRTRIDFSSLEGLYLIEGNTGAGKTAIFDAVTYALYGQTSGSDRNDRRLKSTFAPEDAVPFVELVFEHQGQEYKVRRTPYYERPKKRGEGVILESPTAALCLPGKKEISKVADVNAEIKNIIGLDATNGGRP
;
A
#
# COMPACT_ATOMS: atom_id res chain seq x y z
N MET A 1 -3.66 -6.71 -0.85
CA MET A 1 -3.09 -6.04 -2.04
C MET A 1 -3.53 -6.75 -3.33
N GLY A 2 -3.33 -6.14 -4.49
CA GLY A 2 -3.56 -6.76 -5.80
C GLY A 2 -2.92 -5.95 -6.92
N ALA A 3 -2.49 -6.62 -7.98
CA ALA A 3 -1.69 -6.05 -9.07
C ALA A 3 -0.49 -5.23 -8.58
N PHE A 4 0.11 -5.59 -7.44
CA PHE A 4 1.14 -4.82 -6.74
C PHE A 4 2.45 -5.62 -6.66
N GLU A 5 3.54 -5.07 -7.19
CA GLU A 5 4.85 -5.72 -7.31
C GLU A 5 4.76 -7.17 -7.82
N SER A 6 5.17 -8.16 -7.02
CA SER A 6 5.12 -9.59 -7.37
C SER A 6 3.71 -10.21 -7.24
N TYR A 7 2.76 -9.50 -6.64
CA TYR A 7 1.38 -9.96 -6.43
C TYR A 7 0.46 -9.49 -7.57
N ALA A 8 0.43 -10.23 -8.67
CA ALA A 8 -0.42 -9.95 -9.83
C ALA A 8 -1.92 -10.02 -9.47
N SER A 9 -2.31 -11.06 -8.74
CA SER A 9 -3.68 -11.31 -8.31
C SER A 9 -3.96 -10.71 -6.94
N ARG A 10 -5.25 -10.55 -6.62
CA ARG A 10 -5.67 -10.14 -5.27
C ARG A 10 -5.19 -11.15 -4.24
N THR A 11 -4.40 -10.67 -3.29
CA THR A 11 -3.89 -11.44 -2.16
C THR A 11 -4.29 -10.76 -0.86
N ARG A 12 -4.91 -11.52 0.04
CA ARG A 12 -5.27 -11.10 1.39
C ARG A 12 -4.45 -11.92 2.37
N ILE A 13 -3.75 -11.24 3.27
CA ILE A 13 -3.04 -11.84 4.39
C ILE A 13 -3.73 -11.32 5.64
N ASP A 14 -4.19 -12.23 6.49
CA ASP A 14 -4.85 -11.90 7.75
C ASP A 14 -3.86 -12.10 8.89
N PHE A 15 -3.48 -11.00 9.54
CA PHE A 15 -2.58 -11.01 10.69
C PHE A 15 -3.35 -10.98 12.03
N SER A 16 -4.69 -10.88 12.02
CA SER A 16 -5.48 -10.70 13.25
C SER A 16 -5.44 -11.92 14.18
N SER A 17 -5.16 -13.11 13.65
CA SER A 17 -5.00 -14.34 14.43
C SER A 17 -3.56 -14.61 14.86
N LEU A 18 -2.64 -13.68 14.58
CA LEU A 18 -1.21 -13.86 14.82
C LEU A 18 -0.78 -13.02 16.05
N GLU A 19 -0.37 -13.70 17.12
CA GLU A 19 0.18 -13.14 18.36
C GLU A 19 1.64 -13.58 18.57
N GLY A 20 2.55 -12.63 18.73
CA GLY A 20 3.97 -12.91 18.99
C GLY A 20 4.85 -12.86 17.74
N LEU A 21 5.85 -13.75 17.67
CA LEU A 21 6.87 -13.75 16.63
C LEU A 21 6.53 -14.72 15.50
N TYR A 22 6.58 -14.24 14.26
CA TYR A 22 6.29 -15.02 13.07
C TYR A 22 7.39 -14.93 12.03
N LEU A 23 7.56 -16.03 11.28
CA LEU A 23 8.50 -16.12 10.16
C LEU A 23 7.73 -16.11 8.85
N ILE A 24 8.10 -15.19 7.96
CA ILE A 24 7.68 -15.22 6.56
C ILE A 24 8.81 -15.87 5.75
N GLU A 25 8.64 -17.14 5.38
CA GLU A 25 9.63 -17.93 4.62
C GLU A 25 9.17 -18.17 3.17
N GLY A 26 10.13 -18.43 2.28
CA GLY A 26 9.90 -18.83 0.89
C GLY A 26 11.15 -18.65 0.03
N ASN A 27 11.11 -19.07 -1.23
CA ASN A 27 12.24 -18.91 -2.14
C ASN A 27 12.52 -17.43 -2.49
N THR A 28 13.73 -17.12 -2.97
CA THR A 28 14.03 -15.82 -3.56
C THR A 28 13.04 -15.52 -4.69
N GLY A 29 12.50 -14.30 -4.73
CA GLY A 29 11.48 -13.90 -5.71
C GLY A 29 10.04 -14.28 -5.34
N ALA A 30 9.80 -15.01 -4.25
CA ALA A 30 8.44 -15.39 -3.81
C ALA A 30 7.56 -14.23 -3.28
N GLY A 31 8.05 -12.99 -3.31
CA GLY A 31 7.27 -11.81 -2.92
C GLY A 31 7.33 -11.42 -1.44
N LYS A 32 8.21 -12.04 -0.63
CA LYS A 32 8.35 -11.69 0.80
C LYS A 32 8.59 -10.21 1.05
N THR A 33 9.54 -9.59 0.33
CA THR A 33 9.80 -8.15 0.42
C THR A 33 8.58 -7.32 0.02
N ALA A 34 7.82 -7.76 -0.98
CA ALA A 34 6.61 -7.08 -1.44
C ALA A 34 5.49 -7.05 -0.38
N ILE A 35 5.45 -8.01 0.56
CA ILE A 35 4.54 -7.95 1.72
C ILE A 35 4.90 -6.75 2.61
N PHE A 36 6.19 -6.60 2.95
CA PHE A 36 6.66 -5.49 3.78
C PHE A 36 6.58 -4.14 3.06
N ASP A 37 6.86 -4.12 1.76
CA ASP A 37 6.66 -2.94 0.93
C ASP A 37 5.20 -2.55 0.83
N ALA A 38 4.27 -3.51 0.79
CA ALA A 38 2.84 -3.21 0.84
C ALA A 38 2.45 -2.55 2.17
N VAL A 39 2.90 -3.06 3.31
CA VAL A 39 2.64 -2.42 4.63
C VAL A 39 3.23 -1.01 4.67
N THR A 40 4.49 -0.85 4.27
CA THR A 40 5.18 0.45 4.24
C THR A 40 4.47 1.43 3.31
N TYR A 41 4.10 0.98 2.12
CA TYR A 41 3.38 1.78 1.13
C TYR A 41 2.00 2.19 1.63
N ALA A 42 1.25 1.29 2.27
CA ALA A 42 -0.07 1.59 2.83
C ALA A 42 0.01 2.70 3.88
N LEU A 43 1.02 2.67 4.74
CA LEU A 43 1.21 3.68 5.78
C LEU A 43 1.75 4.99 5.20
N TYR A 44 2.84 4.93 4.46
CA TYR A 44 3.64 6.13 4.13
C TYR A 44 3.50 6.60 2.69
N GLY A 45 2.84 5.83 1.82
CA GLY A 45 2.72 6.15 0.40
C GLY A 45 4.00 5.91 -0.41
N GLN A 46 5.01 5.28 0.20
CA GLN A 46 6.30 4.92 -0.41
C GLN A 46 6.77 3.55 0.09
N THR A 47 7.58 2.85 -0.68
CA THR A 47 8.17 1.55 -0.29
C THR A 47 9.44 1.71 0.54
N SER A 48 9.92 0.62 1.14
CA SER A 48 11.08 0.63 2.05
C SER A 48 12.44 0.83 1.36
N GLY A 49 12.50 0.66 0.03
CA GLY A 49 13.70 0.89 -0.79
C GLY A 49 13.84 2.34 -1.26
N SER A 50 15.02 2.94 -1.06
CA SER A 50 15.29 4.37 -1.16
C SER A 50 15.20 5.04 -2.55
N ASP A 51 14.89 4.33 -3.64
CA ASP A 51 14.89 4.92 -4.99
C ASP A 51 13.92 4.26 -5.98
N ARG A 52 13.00 3.41 -5.51
CA ARG A 52 12.00 2.84 -6.41
C ARG A 52 10.99 3.93 -6.76
N ASN A 53 11.20 4.58 -7.89
CA ASN A 53 10.18 5.35 -8.61
C ASN A 53 8.81 4.69 -8.40
N ASP A 54 7.90 5.33 -7.65
CA ASP A 54 6.54 4.86 -7.32
C ASP A 54 5.73 4.41 -8.55
N ARG A 55 6.19 4.78 -9.74
CA ARG A 55 5.69 4.39 -11.06
C ARG A 55 5.86 2.89 -11.38
N ARG A 56 6.69 2.14 -10.66
CA ARG A 56 6.94 0.70 -10.91
C ARG A 56 6.25 -0.26 -9.94
N LEU A 57 5.26 0.23 -9.18
CA LEU A 57 4.55 -0.59 -8.20
C LEU A 57 3.44 -1.46 -8.80
N LYS A 58 2.98 -1.19 -10.03
CA LYS A 58 2.08 -2.10 -10.75
C LYS A 58 2.83 -3.37 -11.17
N SER A 59 2.25 -4.52 -10.85
CA SER A 59 2.80 -5.82 -11.27
C SER A 59 2.80 -5.96 -12.79
N THR A 60 3.95 -6.33 -13.36
CA THR A 60 4.07 -6.62 -14.80
C THR A 60 3.41 -7.93 -15.21
N PHE A 61 3.03 -8.76 -14.23
CA PHE A 61 2.31 -10.03 -14.45
C PHE A 61 0.78 -9.87 -14.31
N ALA A 62 0.30 -8.68 -13.92
CA ALA A 62 -1.13 -8.39 -13.84
C ALA A 62 -1.68 -8.01 -15.22
N PRO A 63 -2.99 -8.23 -15.48
CA PRO A 63 -3.66 -7.71 -16.66
C PRO A 63 -3.42 -6.20 -16.85
N GLU A 64 -3.38 -5.74 -18.11
CA GLU A 64 -3.12 -4.32 -18.42
C GLU A 64 -4.17 -3.37 -17.83
N ASP A 65 -5.41 -3.82 -17.68
CA ASP A 65 -6.51 -3.07 -17.09
C ASP A 65 -6.61 -3.22 -15.56
N ALA A 66 -5.77 -4.06 -14.95
CA ALA A 66 -5.76 -4.24 -13.51
C ALA A 66 -5.31 -2.95 -12.80
N VAL A 67 -6.06 -2.58 -11.77
CA VAL A 67 -5.77 -1.44 -10.90
C VAL A 67 -4.92 -1.91 -9.73
N PRO A 68 -3.66 -1.47 -9.59
CA PRO A 68 -2.82 -1.80 -8.45
C PRO A 68 -3.38 -1.17 -7.18
N PHE A 69 -3.40 -1.93 -6.10
CA PHE A 69 -3.76 -1.38 -4.80
C PHE A 69 -3.12 -2.12 -3.64
N VAL A 70 -2.95 -1.38 -2.55
CA VAL A 70 -2.73 -1.93 -1.22
C VAL A 70 -3.84 -1.45 -0.30
N GLU A 71 -4.29 -2.35 0.56
CA GLU A 71 -5.28 -2.07 1.60
C GLU A 71 -4.74 -2.69 2.89
N LEU A 72 -4.66 -1.88 3.94
CA LEU A 72 -4.20 -2.27 5.26
C LEU A 72 -5.26 -1.89 6.28
N VAL A 73 -5.64 -2.85 7.10
CA VAL A 73 -6.39 -2.64 8.33
C VAL A 73 -5.39 -2.79 9.47
N PHE A 74 -5.33 -1.82 10.36
CA PHE A 74 -4.42 -1.84 11.50
C PHE A 74 -5.09 -1.24 12.73
N GLU A 75 -4.64 -1.67 13.90
CA GLU A 75 -5.06 -1.10 15.17
C GLU A 75 -3.96 -0.19 15.74
N HIS A 76 -4.35 0.95 16.29
CA HIS A 76 -3.47 1.79 17.10
C HIS A 76 -4.26 2.34 18.29
N GLN A 77 -3.73 2.19 19.50
CA GLN A 77 -4.36 2.65 20.75
C GLN A 77 -5.83 2.19 20.90
N GLY A 78 -6.13 0.93 20.57
CA GLY A 78 -7.47 0.34 20.69
C GLY A 78 -8.48 0.85 19.66
N GLN A 79 -8.02 1.48 18.57
CA GLN A 79 -8.84 1.99 17.49
C GLN A 79 -8.43 1.35 16.17
N GLU A 80 -9.41 0.88 15.39
CA GLU A 80 -9.19 0.27 14.08
C GLU A 80 -9.21 1.33 12.96
N TYR A 81 -8.21 1.27 12.10
CA TYR A 81 -8.06 2.14 10.94
C TYR A 81 -7.96 1.30 9.68
N LYS A 82 -8.50 1.83 8.58
CA LYS A 82 -8.35 1.22 7.26
C LYS A 82 -7.81 2.23 6.27
N VAL A 83 -6.64 1.95 5.70
CA VAL A 83 -6.05 2.73 4.61
C VAL A 83 -6.04 1.92 3.32
N ARG A 84 -6.44 2.55 2.23
CA ARG A 84 -6.33 1.99 0.87
C ARG A 84 -5.58 2.97 -0.01
N ARG A 85 -4.58 2.49 -0.74
CA ARG A 85 -3.78 3.30 -1.68
C ARG A 85 -3.67 2.63 -3.04
N THR A 86 -3.58 3.45 -4.07
CA THR A 86 -3.21 3.07 -5.43
C THR A 86 -2.00 3.92 -5.84
N PRO A 87 -0.93 3.30 -6.38
CA PRO A 87 0.25 4.02 -6.86
C PRO A 87 0.02 4.66 -8.22
N TYR A 88 1.04 5.31 -8.76
CA TYR A 88 1.06 5.62 -10.18
C TYR A 88 0.97 4.32 -10.99
N TYR A 89 0.15 4.31 -12.03
CA TYR A 89 0.10 3.17 -12.93
C TYR A 89 -0.38 3.57 -14.32
N GLU A 90 0.03 2.79 -15.31
CA GLU A 90 -0.51 2.91 -16.66
C GLU A 90 -1.68 1.95 -16.85
N ARG A 91 -2.70 2.44 -17.54
CA ARG A 91 -3.81 1.63 -18.04
C ARG A 91 -4.16 1.99 -19.47
N PRO A 92 -4.75 1.06 -20.24
CA PRO A 92 -5.32 1.37 -21.54
C PRO A 92 -6.36 2.51 -21.46
N LYS A 93 -6.44 3.32 -22.52
CA LYS A 93 -7.54 4.28 -22.67
C LYS A 93 -8.87 3.54 -22.79
N LYS A 94 -9.94 4.13 -22.23
CA LYS A 94 -11.30 3.61 -22.40
C LYS A 94 -11.82 3.75 -23.84
N ARG A 95 -11.22 4.64 -24.64
CA ARG A 95 -11.57 4.93 -26.03
C ARG A 95 -10.29 5.27 -26.81
N GLY A 96 -10.14 4.69 -27.99
CA GLY A 96 -8.95 4.85 -28.84
C GLY A 96 -7.74 4.05 -28.37
N GLU A 97 -6.61 4.21 -29.07
CA GLU A 97 -5.36 3.51 -28.79
C GLU A 97 -4.45 4.26 -27.80
N GLY A 98 -3.59 3.49 -27.12
CA GLY A 98 -2.56 3.97 -26.19
C GLY A 98 -2.95 3.88 -24.72
N VAL A 99 -2.00 4.26 -23.87
CA VAL A 99 -2.10 4.22 -22.41
C VAL A 99 -2.29 5.61 -21.82
N ILE A 100 -2.78 5.68 -20.59
CA ILE A 100 -2.73 6.89 -19.75
C ILE A 100 -2.08 6.57 -18.41
N LEU A 101 -1.37 7.56 -17.87
CA LEU A 101 -0.84 7.51 -16.52
C LEU A 101 -1.92 7.97 -15.53
N GLU A 102 -2.27 7.09 -14.61
CA GLU A 102 -3.14 7.39 -13.48
C GLU A 102 -2.30 7.86 -12.29
N SER A 103 -2.79 8.90 -11.62
CA SER A 103 -2.16 9.46 -10.42
C SER A 103 -2.48 8.62 -9.17
N PRO A 104 -1.64 8.68 -8.12
CA PRO A 104 -1.89 7.97 -6.89
C PRO A 104 -3.17 8.46 -6.21
N THR A 105 -3.85 7.53 -5.54
CA THR A 105 -5.00 7.84 -4.70
C THR A 105 -4.80 7.24 -3.32
N ALA A 106 -5.38 7.86 -2.30
CA ALA A 106 -5.39 7.31 -0.95
C ALA A 106 -6.77 7.54 -0.32
N ALA A 107 -7.22 6.59 0.50
CA ALA A 107 -8.44 6.68 1.27
C ALA A 107 -8.16 6.15 2.68
N LEU A 108 -8.52 6.92 3.71
CA LEU A 108 -8.38 6.56 5.12
C LEU A 108 -9.74 6.60 5.81
N CYS A 109 -10.19 5.44 6.28
CA CYS A 109 -11.33 5.32 7.17
C CYS A 109 -10.84 5.43 8.62
N LEU A 110 -11.41 6.39 9.34
CA LEU A 110 -11.16 6.66 10.75
C LEU A 110 -12.33 6.11 11.60
N PRO A 111 -12.08 5.64 12.83
CA PRO A 111 -13.14 5.18 13.73
C PRO A 111 -14.18 6.27 13.97
N GLY A 112 -15.45 5.97 13.69
CA GLY A 112 -16.58 6.88 13.94
C GLY A 112 -16.57 8.19 13.14
N LYS A 113 -15.69 8.33 12.14
CA LYS A 113 -15.53 9.55 11.34
C LYS A 113 -15.71 9.26 9.85
N LYS A 114 -15.85 10.33 9.05
CA LYS A 114 -15.89 10.23 7.58
C LYS A 114 -14.52 9.88 7.02
N GLU A 115 -14.54 9.21 5.87
CA GLU A 115 -13.34 8.88 5.10
C GLU A 115 -12.62 10.16 4.60
N ILE A 116 -11.29 10.15 4.67
CA ILE A 116 -10.41 11.15 4.07
C ILE A 116 -9.85 10.57 2.76
N SER A 117 -9.94 11.31 1.65
CA SER A 117 -9.56 10.81 0.32
C SER A 117 -8.47 11.62 -0.41
N LYS A 118 -8.02 12.73 0.19
CA LYS A 118 -6.89 13.51 -0.36
C LYS A 118 -5.57 12.90 0.12
N VAL A 119 -4.67 12.58 -0.82
CA VAL A 119 -3.39 11.92 -0.50
C VAL A 119 -2.57 12.67 0.56
N ALA A 120 -2.47 14.00 0.44
CA ALA A 120 -1.75 14.82 1.42
C ALA A 120 -2.37 14.74 2.82
N ASP A 121 -3.71 14.80 2.91
CA ASP A 121 -4.43 14.74 4.19
C ASP A 121 -4.34 13.33 4.80
N VAL A 122 -4.41 12.28 3.99
CA VAL A 122 -4.19 10.90 4.44
C VAL A 122 -2.77 10.72 4.99
N ASN A 123 -1.76 11.26 4.31
CA ASN A 123 -0.37 11.19 4.77
C ASN A 123 -0.20 11.91 6.12
N ALA A 124 -0.74 13.12 6.24
CA ALA A 124 -0.69 13.89 7.48
C ALA A 124 -1.40 13.17 8.63
N GLU A 125 -2.58 12.59 8.38
CA GLU A 125 -3.34 11.89 9.40
C GLU A 125 -2.66 10.58 9.84
N ILE A 126 -2.12 9.78 8.92
CA ILE A 126 -1.37 8.57 9.29
C ILE A 126 -0.14 8.92 10.14
N LYS A 127 0.58 9.99 9.78
CA LYS A 127 1.71 10.48 10.57
C LYS A 127 1.27 10.91 11.98
N ASN A 128 0.12 11.57 12.10
CA ASN A 128 -0.44 11.95 13.40
C ASN A 128 -0.86 10.74 14.24
N ILE A 129 -1.40 9.69 13.61
CA ILE A 129 -1.84 8.46 14.30
C ILE A 129 -0.64 7.66 14.79
N ILE A 130 0.33 7.37 13.91
CA ILE A 130 1.41 6.42 14.21
C ILE A 130 2.61 7.11 14.89
N GLY A 131 2.78 8.42 14.70
CA GLY A 131 3.89 9.19 15.26
C GLY A 131 5.26 8.88 14.61
N LEU A 132 5.28 8.05 13.56
CA LEU A 132 6.47 7.70 12.79
C LEU A 132 6.28 8.15 11.34
N ASP A 133 7.40 8.46 10.68
CA ASP A 133 7.46 8.78 9.27
C ASP A 133 8.58 7.97 8.62
N ALA A 134 8.52 7.75 7.30
CA ALA A 134 9.43 6.85 6.60
C ALA A 134 10.91 7.28 6.65
N THR A 135 11.20 8.49 7.09
CA THR A 135 12.54 9.08 7.21
C THR A 135 13.10 9.12 8.63
N ASN A 136 12.27 8.94 9.65
CA ASN A 136 12.70 8.93 11.06
C ASN A 136 12.35 7.60 11.69
N GLY A 137 13.30 6.66 11.64
CA GLY A 137 13.34 5.53 12.56
C GLY A 137 13.55 6.09 13.96
N GLY A 138 12.45 6.28 14.70
CA GLY A 138 12.49 6.83 16.05
C GLY A 138 13.50 6.07 16.91
N ARG A 139 14.55 6.78 17.32
CA ARG A 139 15.15 6.54 18.63
C ARG A 139 14.66 7.65 19.56
N PRO A 140 14.28 7.33 20.80
CA PRO A 140 14.03 8.33 21.83
C PRO A 140 15.26 9.21 22.05
#